data_AF-A0A3D6B139-F1
#
_entry.id   AF-A0A3D6B139-F1
#
_cell.length_a   1.000
_cell.length_b   1.000
_cell.length_c   1.000
_cell.angle_alpha   90.00
_cell.angle_beta   90.00
_cell.angle_gamma   90.00
#
_symmetry.space_group_name_H-M   'P 1'
#
loop_
_entity.id
_entity.type
_entity.pdbx_description
1 polymer ?
#
loop_
_entity_poly.entity_id
_entity_poly.type
_entity_poly.pdbx_seq_one_letter_code
_entity_poly.pdbx_strand_id
1 'polypeptide(L)'
;MKKYFFISVMTIAALAMVSCNKEKGPEGGVNLEDITSNVSALYVVETGIQADPDGFNMLTDGGFERENWKTNTLFWHPANIESSEEPCTGKNSIRLFYDGEGWQDLAIQTINVKKGQSYTLSLKYRGAWQGLNCYMGFRASEGHDMNTNTEGRNDAWDEGYSYTWENVDDTQASAFFGGFWWYNLWVELDDMKVIPTGSNNDSFMPVGAKIASTSIPSAAKSEVKSAEKAVIAANGTMGMLHNATIDGEMVENAFVKTGYNKSGSLVISSVNAIDVKDFVPTAAISVNGINYIQGYCGFVPAKPEAEEEATATKSVIISSKDGASWDVVATFSGEGKFAKASFCQKDSYVYVFGQPIADGAVNTYVARVEPSKLGDLSAYEYWDGGEYAKGSEEIAASIFYGPTDCMSVVYNKSNYAFMAVYRSNTTGQLVYRDAGLAEGEWSGEKLLVADPSELKLYAPQVVVNEADKLVLIASKK
;
A
#
# COMPACT_ATOMS: atom_id res chain seq x y z
N MET A 1 48.58 33.61 59.32
CA MET A 1 47.33 33.63 58.52
C MET A 1 46.49 32.42 58.90
N LYS A 2 45.19 32.65 59.11
CA LYS A 2 44.12 31.81 59.68
C LYS A 2 43.96 30.43 58.98
N LYS A 3 43.29 29.39 59.49
CA LYS A 3 43.00 28.74 60.80
C LYS A 3 41.96 27.63 60.45
N TYR A 4 42.20 26.37 60.86
CA TYR A 4 41.29 25.23 61.17
C TYR A 4 40.29 24.60 60.17
N PHE A 5 40.51 23.29 59.90
CA PHE A 5 39.70 22.07 60.21
C PHE A 5 38.15 21.95 60.01
N PHE A 6 37.80 20.79 59.42
CA PHE A 6 36.73 19.79 59.73
C PHE A 6 35.32 19.77 59.06
N ILE A 7 35.00 18.56 58.54
CA ILE A 7 33.77 17.70 58.59
C ILE A 7 32.39 18.19 58.07
N SER A 8 31.95 17.49 57.01
CA SER A 8 30.73 16.66 56.79
C SER A 8 29.29 17.05 57.22
N VAL A 9 28.35 16.73 56.30
CA VAL A 9 27.00 16.10 56.46
C VAL A 9 25.70 16.96 56.53
N MET A 10 24.78 16.58 55.60
CA MET A 10 23.30 16.57 55.55
C MET A 10 22.40 17.84 55.38
N THR A 11 21.69 17.83 54.22
CA THR A 11 20.22 17.86 53.95
C THR A 11 19.27 18.89 54.61
N ILE A 12 18.40 19.54 53.80
CA ILE A 12 16.90 19.51 53.82
C ILE A 12 16.28 20.60 52.89
N ALA A 13 15.11 20.26 52.34
CA ALA A 13 14.30 20.89 51.28
C ALA A 13 13.33 22.02 51.71
N ALA A 14 12.81 22.78 50.72
CA ALA A 14 11.43 23.32 50.55
C ALA A 14 11.44 24.37 49.39
N LEU A 15 10.78 24.25 48.22
CA LEU A 15 9.37 24.10 47.79
C LEU A 15 8.54 25.41 47.73
N ALA A 16 7.81 25.57 46.60
CA ALA A 16 6.67 26.46 46.25
C ALA A 16 6.99 27.84 45.62
N MET A 17 6.28 28.36 44.60
CA MET A 17 5.12 27.90 43.83
C MET A 17 4.98 28.71 42.50
N VAL A 18 4.68 27.97 41.41
CA VAL A 18 3.64 28.19 40.37
C VAL A 18 3.38 29.60 39.79
N SER A 19 3.55 29.71 38.47
CA SER A 19 2.55 30.35 37.60
C SER A 19 2.23 29.45 36.38
N CYS A 20 1.02 28.88 36.37
CA CYS A 20 0.27 28.48 35.17
C CYS A 20 -0.28 29.76 34.50
N ASN A 21 -0.54 29.91 33.21
CA ASN A 21 -1.08 29.00 32.18
C ASN A 21 -1.09 29.79 30.83
N LYS A 22 -0.75 29.26 29.64
CA LYS A 22 -1.61 28.72 28.54
C LYS A 22 -0.86 29.00 27.22
N GLU A 23 -0.74 28.20 26.15
CA GLU A 23 -1.38 26.98 25.63
C GLU A 23 -0.30 26.14 24.89
N LYS A 24 -0.28 24.81 25.07
CA LYS A 24 0.65 23.87 24.41
C LYS A 24 -0.05 23.14 23.25
N GLY A 25 0.50 23.30 22.04
CA GLY A 25 0.35 22.34 20.92
C GLY A 25 1.41 21.22 21.03
N PRO A 26 1.33 20.14 20.23
CA PRO A 26 2.11 18.92 20.48
C PRO A 26 3.61 19.14 20.26
N GLU A 27 4.38 19.06 21.34
CA GLU A 27 5.85 19.00 21.35
C GLU A 27 6.30 17.61 20.88
N GLY A 28 6.75 17.47 19.62
CA GLY A 28 7.04 16.19 18.98
C GLY A 28 8.47 16.04 18.44
N GLY A 29 9.50 16.37 19.21
CA GLY A 29 10.89 16.07 18.85
C GLY A 29 11.57 15.23 19.93
N VAL A 30 12.06 14.04 19.61
CA VAL A 30 12.84 13.23 20.54
C VAL A 30 14.28 13.75 20.52
N ASN A 31 14.83 14.15 21.68
CA ASN A 31 16.21 14.65 21.79
C ASN A 31 17.19 13.46 21.94
N LEU A 32 18.11 13.32 20.97
CA LEU A 32 18.73 12.04 20.58
C LEU A 32 20.25 12.13 20.32
N GLU A 33 20.99 12.93 21.09
CA GLU A 33 22.36 13.30 20.69
C GLU A 33 23.45 12.21 20.75
N ASP A 34 23.20 10.98 21.20
CA ASP A 34 24.15 9.86 21.07
C ASP A 34 23.43 8.50 21.00
N ILE A 35 22.88 8.14 19.83
CA ILE A 35 22.28 6.81 19.61
C ILE A 35 23.39 5.79 19.27
N THR A 36 23.45 4.70 20.01
CA THR A 36 24.49 3.67 19.84
C THR A 36 23.96 2.29 19.42
N SER A 37 22.63 2.08 19.39
CA SER A 37 22.01 0.80 19.05
C SER A 37 21.08 0.88 17.83
N ASN A 38 21.04 -0.20 17.04
CA ASN A 38 20.33 -0.30 15.77
C ASN A 38 19.52 -1.60 15.72
N VAL A 39 18.30 -1.52 15.21
CA VAL A 39 17.45 -2.70 14.97
C VAL A 39 17.76 -3.29 13.61
N SER A 40 18.48 -4.41 13.60
CA SER A 40 18.80 -5.13 12.38
C SER A 40 17.55 -5.74 11.72
N ALA A 41 17.64 -6.01 10.41
CA ALA A 41 16.57 -6.53 9.54
C ALA A 41 15.41 -5.58 9.23
N LEU A 42 15.45 -4.33 9.71
CA LEU A 42 14.50 -3.27 9.38
C LEU A 42 15.19 -2.17 8.57
N TYR A 43 14.75 -1.90 7.35
CA TYR A 43 15.35 -0.97 6.42
C TYR A 43 14.56 0.33 6.39
N VAL A 44 15.25 1.46 6.38
CA VAL A 44 14.64 2.76 6.16
C VAL A 44 14.84 3.14 4.70
N VAL A 45 13.73 3.34 4.00
CA VAL A 45 13.72 3.87 2.64
C VAL A 45 13.13 5.28 2.70
N GLU A 46 13.79 6.22 2.03
CA GLU A 46 13.29 7.58 1.87
C GLU A 46 12.98 7.82 0.40
N THR A 47 11.83 8.44 0.14
CA THR A 47 11.46 8.90 -1.20
C THR A 47 10.81 10.27 -1.15
N GLY A 48 11.06 11.07 -2.19
CA GLY A 48 10.21 12.21 -2.50
C GLY A 48 8.96 11.76 -3.24
N ILE A 49 8.02 12.69 -3.38
CA ILE A 49 6.83 12.55 -4.22
C ILE A 49 6.71 13.81 -5.09
N GLN A 50 6.36 13.63 -6.35
CA GLN A 50 6.05 14.72 -7.27
C GLN A 50 4.80 14.39 -8.08
N ALA A 51 4.23 15.38 -8.75
CA ALA A 51 3.17 15.15 -9.73
C ALA A 51 3.67 14.21 -10.83
N ASP A 52 2.82 13.27 -11.23
CA ASP A 52 3.08 12.34 -12.31
C ASP A 52 2.94 13.08 -13.66
N PRO A 53 4.02 13.24 -14.45
CA PRO A 53 3.93 13.90 -15.76
C PRO A 53 3.02 13.15 -16.74
N ASP A 54 2.82 11.84 -16.57
CA ASP A 54 1.96 11.03 -17.43
C ASP A 54 0.49 11.08 -16.99
N GLY A 55 0.24 11.64 -15.80
CA GLY A 55 -1.06 11.80 -15.19
C GLY A 55 -1.62 10.53 -14.57
N PHE A 56 -2.90 10.56 -14.24
CA PHE A 56 -3.61 9.43 -13.67
C PHE A 56 -3.85 8.33 -14.71
N ASN A 57 -3.60 7.09 -14.31
CA ASN A 57 -3.96 5.91 -15.08
C ASN A 57 -4.30 4.78 -14.11
N MET A 58 -5.45 4.12 -14.31
CA MET A 58 -5.81 2.93 -13.53
C MET A 58 -5.04 1.69 -13.97
N LEU A 59 -4.51 1.68 -15.20
CA LEU A 59 -3.67 0.62 -15.71
C LEU A 59 -2.25 0.74 -15.17
N THR A 60 -1.64 -0.42 -14.94
CA THR A 60 -0.25 -0.52 -14.51
C THR A 60 0.63 -0.58 -15.74
N ASP A 61 1.53 0.38 -15.90
CA ASP A 61 2.49 0.42 -17.01
C ASP A 61 1.86 0.38 -18.41
N GLY A 62 0.84 1.21 -18.63
CA GLY A 62 0.14 1.26 -19.91
C GLY A 62 0.98 1.76 -21.10
N GLY A 63 2.13 2.40 -20.85
CA GLY A 63 3.15 2.72 -21.86
C GLY A 63 4.27 1.67 -21.95
N PHE A 64 4.22 0.59 -21.15
CA PHE A 64 5.14 -0.54 -21.23
C PHE A 64 6.62 -0.20 -21.00
N GLU A 65 6.90 0.80 -20.16
CA GLU A 65 8.22 1.38 -19.98
C GLU A 65 9.05 0.72 -18.87
N ARG A 66 8.48 -0.25 -18.16
CA ARG A 66 9.21 -0.96 -17.12
C ARG A 66 10.26 -1.90 -17.70
N GLU A 67 11.41 -1.96 -17.03
CA GLU A 67 12.36 -3.04 -17.26
C GLU A 67 11.74 -4.39 -16.92
N ASN A 68 11.97 -5.38 -17.79
CA ASN A 68 11.40 -6.72 -17.66
C ASN A 68 9.87 -6.70 -17.50
N TRP A 69 9.16 -5.74 -18.12
CA TRP A 69 7.72 -5.58 -17.98
C TRP A 69 6.98 -6.91 -18.19
N LYS A 70 7.37 -7.74 -19.17
CA LYS A 70 6.73 -9.04 -19.46
C LYS A 70 6.70 -10.03 -18.29
N THR A 71 7.72 -10.06 -17.42
CA THR A 71 7.73 -10.92 -16.23
C THR A 71 7.10 -10.24 -15.01
N ASN A 72 6.92 -8.92 -15.08
CA ASN A 72 6.48 -8.06 -13.98
C ASN A 72 5.17 -7.32 -14.31
N THR A 73 4.37 -7.90 -15.20
CA THR A 73 3.16 -7.28 -15.74
C THR A 73 1.90 -7.82 -15.06
N LEU A 74 0.93 -6.93 -14.84
CA LEU A 74 -0.43 -7.29 -14.47
C LEU A 74 -1.33 -7.56 -15.68
N PHE A 75 -0.79 -7.44 -16.89
CA PHE A 75 -1.47 -7.81 -18.11
C PHE A 75 -1.49 -9.34 -18.28
N TRP A 76 -2.65 -9.91 -18.53
CA TRP A 76 -2.81 -11.33 -18.87
C TRP A 76 -2.33 -11.60 -20.29
N HIS A 77 -2.06 -12.87 -20.59
CA HIS A 77 -1.46 -13.35 -21.84
C HIS A 77 -0.10 -12.72 -22.20
N PRO A 78 0.83 -12.48 -21.25
CA PRO A 78 2.13 -11.91 -21.58
C PRO A 78 2.92 -12.77 -22.57
N ALA A 79 2.65 -14.08 -22.62
CA ALA A 79 3.24 -14.99 -23.59
C ALA A 79 2.94 -14.61 -25.06
N ASN A 80 1.81 -13.96 -25.33
CA ASN A 80 1.34 -13.52 -26.65
C ASN A 80 1.70 -12.07 -26.97
N ILE A 81 2.61 -11.48 -26.19
CA ILE A 81 3.04 -10.10 -26.32
C ILE A 81 4.56 -10.06 -26.39
N GLU A 82 5.12 -9.30 -27.33
CA GLU A 82 6.54 -9.00 -27.43
C GLU A 82 6.78 -7.49 -27.34
N SER A 83 7.93 -7.09 -26.79
CA SER A 83 8.35 -5.68 -26.81
C SER A 83 8.72 -5.24 -28.23
N SER A 84 8.41 -4.01 -28.57
CA SER A 84 8.84 -3.35 -29.80
C SER A 84 9.62 -2.08 -29.46
N GLU A 85 10.73 -1.87 -30.16
CA GLU A 85 11.61 -0.69 -30.03
C GLU A 85 11.19 0.45 -30.98
N GLU A 86 10.02 0.36 -31.60
CA GLU A 86 9.45 1.41 -32.45
C GLU A 86 8.18 2.03 -31.82
N PRO A 87 8.27 2.58 -30.59
CA PRO A 87 7.09 3.03 -29.88
C PRO A 87 6.46 4.27 -30.50
N CYS A 88 5.21 4.55 -30.15
CA CYS A 88 4.60 5.83 -30.45
C CYS A 88 5.21 6.93 -29.57
N THR A 89 5.37 6.66 -28.28
CA THR A 89 6.09 7.54 -27.34
C THR A 89 6.97 6.75 -26.37
N GLY A 90 7.89 7.42 -25.68
CA GLY A 90 8.76 6.73 -24.73
C GLY A 90 9.80 5.85 -25.41
N LYS A 91 10.10 4.69 -24.81
CA LYS A 91 11.13 3.74 -25.25
C LYS A 91 10.55 2.43 -25.73
N ASN A 92 9.37 2.04 -25.26
CA ASN A 92 8.81 0.72 -25.51
C ASN A 92 7.36 0.81 -25.96
N SER A 93 6.98 -0.10 -26.82
CA SER A 93 5.58 -0.45 -27.06
C SER A 93 5.47 -1.96 -27.08
N ILE A 94 4.26 -2.49 -27.26
CA ILE A 94 4.06 -3.92 -27.32
C ILE A 94 3.43 -4.36 -28.62
N ARG A 95 3.97 -5.41 -29.23
CA ARG A 95 3.36 -6.11 -30.35
C ARG A 95 2.65 -7.37 -29.86
N LEU A 96 1.39 -7.47 -30.24
CA LEU A 96 0.51 -8.60 -29.99
C LEU A 96 0.64 -9.63 -31.10
N PHE A 97 0.71 -10.90 -30.72
CA PHE A 97 0.77 -12.02 -31.67
C PHE A 97 -0.02 -13.23 -31.18
N TYR A 98 -0.64 -13.93 -32.12
CA TYR A 98 -1.36 -15.17 -31.86
C TYR A 98 -1.18 -16.13 -33.04
N ASP A 99 -0.69 -17.34 -32.74
CA ASP A 99 -0.49 -18.40 -33.73
C ASP A 99 -1.75 -19.27 -33.84
N GLY A 100 -2.79 -18.70 -34.44
CA GLY A 100 -4.06 -19.37 -34.65
C GLY A 100 -5.10 -18.49 -35.31
N GLU A 101 -6.29 -19.05 -35.48
CA GLU A 101 -7.44 -18.36 -36.04
C GLU A 101 -8.56 -18.25 -35.00
N GLY A 102 -9.10 -17.04 -34.80
CA GLY A 102 -10.25 -16.83 -33.90
C GLY A 102 -10.20 -15.54 -33.09
N TRP A 103 -11.28 -15.28 -32.36
CA TRP A 103 -11.37 -14.15 -31.43
C TRP A 103 -10.48 -14.38 -30.22
N GLN A 104 -9.57 -13.44 -29.93
CA GLN A 104 -8.73 -13.48 -28.73
C GLN A 104 -8.53 -12.08 -28.13
N ASP A 105 -8.68 -12.01 -26.82
CA ASP A 105 -8.24 -10.92 -25.96
C ASP A 105 -6.75 -11.15 -25.65
N LEU A 106 -5.85 -10.23 -26.02
CA LEU A 106 -4.40 -10.45 -25.89
C LEU A 106 -3.68 -9.49 -24.95
N ALA A 107 -4.22 -8.29 -24.73
CA ALA A 107 -3.76 -7.38 -23.68
C ALA A 107 -4.92 -7.14 -22.74
N ILE A 108 -4.84 -7.63 -21.50
CA ILE A 108 -5.96 -7.59 -20.54
C ILE A 108 -5.42 -7.21 -19.17
N GLN A 109 -5.94 -6.17 -18.55
CA GLN A 109 -5.69 -5.90 -17.13
C GLN A 109 -7.00 -5.68 -16.38
N THR A 110 -7.15 -6.39 -15.26
CA THR A 110 -8.27 -6.20 -14.34
C THR A 110 -8.09 -4.90 -13.54
N ILE A 111 -9.17 -4.14 -13.46
CA ILE A 111 -9.31 -2.89 -12.71
C ILE A 111 -10.58 -2.93 -11.86
N ASN A 112 -10.61 -2.16 -10.78
CA ASN A 112 -11.84 -1.94 -10.03
C ASN A 112 -12.55 -0.68 -10.55
N VAL A 113 -13.85 -0.81 -10.74
CA VAL A 113 -14.75 0.23 -11.24
C VAL A 113 -15.85 0.48 -10.22
N LYS A 114 -16.65 1.53 -10.40
CA LYS A 114 -17.71 1.90 -9.45
C LYS A 114 -19.05 1.99 -10.14
N LYS A 115 -20.09 1.67 -9.37
CA LYS A 115 -21.47 1.82 -9.82
C LYS A 115 -21.79 3.29 -10.10
N GLY A 116 -22.41 3.58 -11.23
CA GLY A 116 -22.79 4.91 -11.69
C GLY A 116 -21.63 5.78 -12.20
N GLN A 117 -20.37 5.32 -12.14
CA GLN A 117 -19.23 6.04 -12.71
C GLN A 117 -19.04 5.64 -14.19
N SER A 118 -18.50 6.55 -15.00
CA SER A 118 -18.11 6.25 -16.39
C SER A 118 -16.59 6.22 -16.53
N TYR A 119 -16.08 5.41 -17.46
CA TYR A 119 -14.64 5.22 -17.67
C TYR A 119 -14.30 5.25 -19.16
N THR A 120 -13.19 5.89 -19.50
CA THR A 120 -12.66 5.91 -20.86
C THR A 120 -11.39 5.08 -20.92
N LEU A 121 -11.38 4.04 -21.76
CA LEU A 121 -10.18 3.36 -22.23
C LEU A 121 -9.68 4.09 -23.47
N SER A 122 -8.44 4.56 -23.46
CA SER A 122 -7.76 5.12 -24.62
C SER A 122 -6.45 4.40 -24.85
N LEU A 123 -6.01 4.33 -26.10
CA LEU A 123 -4.71 3.77 -26.46
C LEU A 123 -4.24 4.30 -27.79
N LYS A 124 -2.98 4.04 -28.09
CA LYS A 124 -2.41 4.18 -29.42
C LYS A 124 -2.21 2.82 -30.02
N TYR A 125 -2.53 2.67 -31.30
CA TYR A 125 -2.30 1.41 -32.00
C TYR A 125 -1.90 1.59 -33.45
N ARG A 126 -1.22 0.58 -33.98
CA ARG A 126 -1.01 0.37 -35.42
C ARG A 126 -1.12 -1.11 -35.73
N GLY A 127 -1.28 -1.47 -36.98
CA GLY A 127 -1.46 -2.88 -37.34
C GLY A 127 -1.02 -3.24 -38.74
N ALA A 128 -1.13 -4.53 -39.02
CA ALA A 128 -0.66 -5.12 -40.25
C ALA A 128 -1.32 -4.55 -41.53
N TRP A 129 -2.60 -4.16 -41.49
CA TRP A 129 -3.29 -3.58 -42.64
C TRP A 129 -4.54 -2.77 -42.26
N GLN A 130 -5.12 -2.07 -43.22
CA GLN A 130 -6.36 -1.32 -43.04
C GLN A 130 -7.57 -2.24 -42.95
N GLY A 131 -8.49 -1.99 -42.01
CA GLY A 131 -9.70 -2.80 -41.81
C GLY A 131 -9.48 -4.07 -40.99
N LEU A 132 -8.53 -4.06 -40.06
CA LEU A 132 -8.38 -5.13 -39.06
C LEU A 132 -9.62 -5.27 -38.19
N ASN A 133 -10.00 -6.53 -37.93
CA ASN A 133 -11.05 -6.89 -36.97
C ASN A 133 -10.47 -6.85 -35.55
N CYS A 134 -10.07 -5.68 -35.07
CA CYS A 134 -9.64 -5.46 -33.71
C CYS A 134 -10.76 -4.83 -32.88
N TYR A 135 -10.69 -5.01 -31.56
CA TYR A 135 -11.68 -4.47 -30.65
C TYR A 135 -11.02 -4.16 -29.31
N MET A 136 -11.61 -3.21 -28.60
CA MET A 136 -11.21 -2.87 -27.25
C MET A 136 -12.42 -2.51 -26.42
N GLY A 137 -12.28 -2.60 -25.11
CA GLY A 137 -13.31 -2.15 -24.20
C GLY A 137 -13.13 -2.71 -22.80
N PHE A 138 -14.25 -2.95 -22.15
CA PHE A 138 -14.31 -3.44 -20.79
C PHE A 138 -15.11 -4.74 -20.73
N ARG A 139 -14.61 -5.69 -19.95
CA ARG A 139 -15.28 -6.96 -19.69
C ARG A 139 -15.67 -7.02 -18.22
N ALA A 140 -16.97 -6.96 -17.96
CA ALA A 140 -17.59 -6.98 -16.64
C ALA A 140 -18.27 -8.34 -16.38
N SER A 141 -18.96 -8.50 -15.25
CA SER A 141 -19.63 -9.74 -14.85
C SER A 141 -20.76 -10.16 -15.79
N GLU A 142 -21.60 -9.22 -16.22
CA GLU A 142 -22.73 -9.43 -17.14
C GLU A 142 -22.31 -9.50 -18.62
N GLY A 143 -21.02 -9.33 -18.93
CA GLY A 143 -20.48 -9.50 -20.27
C GLY A 143 -19.58 -8.37 -20.78
N HIS A 144 -19.49 -8.26 -22.10
CA HIS A 144 -18.55 -7.41 -22.80
C HIS A 144 -19.23 -6.09 -23.23
N ASP A 145 -18.70 -4.95 -22.79
CA ASP A 145 -19.00 -3.66 -23.42
C ASP A 145 -17.77 -3.27 -24.27
N MET A 146 -17.89 -3.44 -25.58
CA MET A 146 -16.75 -3.29 -26.50
C MET A 146 -17.15 -2.48 -27.72
N ASN A 147 -16.22 -1.66 -28.17
CA ASN A 147 -16.25 -1.16 -29.54
C ASN A 147 -15.59 -2.19 -30.46
N THR A 148 -16.38 -2.80 -31.34
CA THR A 148 -15.85 -3.60 -32.45
C THR A 148 -15.36 -2.64 -33.52
N ASN A 149 -14.06 -2.37 -33.55
CA ASN A 149 -13.50 -1.55 -34.62
C ASN A 149 -13.53 -2.35 -35.93
N THR A 150 -14.00 -1.71 -37.00
CA THR A 150 -13.91 -2.22 -38.37
C THR A 150 -12.99 -1.36 -39.25
N GLU A 151 -12.37 -0.33 -38.67
CA GLU A 151 -11.62 0.73 -39.35
C GLU A 151 -10.10 0.59 -39.19
N GLY A 152 -9.57 -0.62 -38.98
CA GLY A 152 -8.14 -0.84 -38.71
C GLY A 152 -7.20 0.00 -39.58
N ARG A 153 -6.05 0.40 -39.04
CA ARG A 153 -5.02 1.15 -39.76
C ARG A 153 -3.88 0.22 -40.19
N ASN A 154 -3.21 0.62 -41.28
CA ASN A 154 -1.92 0.05 -41.70
C ASN A 154 -0.83 0.37 -40.66
N ASP A 155 0.43 0.39 -41.07
CA ASP A 155 1.66 0.59 -40.28
C ASP A 155 1.81 1.96 -39.58
N ALA A 156 0.90 2.91 -39.81
CA ALA A 156 0.90 4.21 -39.16
C ALA A 156 0.14 4.20 -37.82
N TRP A 157 0.68 4.87 -36.80
CA TRP A 157 0.06 5.05 -35.49
C TRP A 157 -1.29 5.78 -35.59
N ASP A 158 -2.31 5.22 -34.94
CA ASP A 158 -3.53 5.92 -34.53
C ASP A 158 -3.37 6.39 -33.09
N GLU A 159 -3.41 7.70 -32.87
CA GLU A 159 -3.15 8.31 -31.57
C GLU A 159 -4.44 8.64 -30.78
N GLY A 160 -5.62 8.43 -31.36
CA GLY A 160 -6.89 8.92 -30.82
C GLY A 160 -7.92 7.84 -30.50
N TYR A 161 -7.53 6.56 -30.47
CA TYR A 161 -8.49 5.49 -30.29
C TYR A 161 -8.97 5.42 -28.85
N SER A 162 -10.27 5.57 -28.64
CA SER A 162 -10.89 5.63 -27.33
C SER A 162 -12.26 4.99 -27.32
N TYR A 163 -12.64 4.49 -26.15
CA TYR A 163 -13.94 3.90 -25.88
C TYR A 163 -14.37 4.26 -24.47
N THR A 164 -15.62 4.72 -24.33
CA THR A 164 -16.18 5.09 -23.03
C THR A 164 -17.27 4.11 -22.65
N TRP A 165 -17.11 3.50 -21.48
CA TRP A 165 -18.14 2.71 -20.82
C TRP A 165 -18.90 3.62 -19.86
N GLU A 166 -20.16 3.92 -20.20
CA GLU A 166 -20.98 4.87 -19.48
C GLU A 166 -21.80 4.19 -18.37
N ASN A 167 -21.92 4.88 -17.22
CA ASN A 167 -22.78 4.50 -16.09
C ASN A 167 -22.64 3.03 -15.70
N VAL A 168 -21.43 2.64 -15.34
CA VAL A 168 -21.07 1.27 -14.96
C VAL A 168 -22.00 0.73 -13.88
N ASP A 169 -22.43 -0.53 -13.99
CA ASP A 169 -23.16 -1.26 -12.94
C ASP A 169 -22.38 -2.52 -12.53
N ASP A 170 -21.09 -2.33 -12.24
CA ASP A 170 -20.19 -3.36 -11.74
C ASP A 170 -19.19 -2.73 -10.74
N THR A 171 -18.43 -3.58 -10.08
CA THR A 171 -17.35 -3.21 -9.14
C THR A 171 -15.97 -3.64 -9.62
N GLN A 172 -15.92 -4.46 -10.69
CA GLN A 172 -14.68 -4.90 -11.31
C GLN A 172 -14.90 -5.14 -12.81
N ALA A 173 -13.89 -4.80 -13.61
CA ALA A 173 -13.87 -5.12 -15.03
C ALA A 173 -12.43 -5.33 -15.50
N SER A 174 -12.28 -6.01 -16.63
CA SER A 174 -11.00 -6.06 -17.34
C SER A 174 -11.03 -5.07 -18.50
N ALA A 175 -10.09 -4.13 -18.51
CA ALA A 175 -9.79 -3.36 -19.70
C ALA A 175 -8.97 -4.25 -20.63
N PHE A 176 -9.36 -4.34 -21.90
CA PHE A 176 -8.68 -5.22 -22.83
C PHE A 176 -8.58 -4.68 -24.25
N PHE A 177 -7.65 -5.25 -25.00
CA PHE A 177 -7.55 -5.15 -26.44
C PHE A 177 -7.43 -6.56 -27.05
N GLY A 178 -8.13 -6.78 -28.16
CA GLY A 178 -8.15 -8.05 -28.85
C GLY A 178 -8.44 -7.92 -30.34
N GLY A 179 -8.57 -9.07 -31.01
CA GLY A 179 -8.95 -9.12 -32.41
C GLY A 179 -9.43 -10.50 -32.85
N PHE A 180 -9.96 -10.57 -34.07
CA PHE A 180 -10.07 -11.82 -34.81
C PHE A 180 -8.74 -12.09 -35.51
N TRP A 181 -7.99 -13.05 -34.97
CA TRP A 181 -6.63 -13.36 -35.38
C TRP A 181 -6.58 -14.27 -36.59
N TRP A 182 -5.62 -14.01 -37.48
CA TRP A 182 -5.22 -14.83 -38.62
C TRP A 182 -3.70 -15.03 -38.59
N TYR A 183 -3.21 -16.01 -39.35
CA TYR A 183 -1.77 -16.20 -39.58
C TYR A 183 -1.12 -14.91 -40.13
N ASN A 184 -0.07 -14.43 -39.46
CA ASN A 184 0.67 -13.18 -39.73
C ASN A 184 -0.06 -11.86 -39.39
N LEU A 185 -1.17 -11.91 -38.65
CA LEU A 185 -1.73 -10.69 -38.06
C LEU A 185 -0.80 -10.20 -36.95
N TRP A 186 -0.46 -8.91 -36.99
CA TRP A 186 0.16 -8.20 -35.88
C TRP A 186 -0.59 -6.91 -35.58
N VAL A 187 -0.65 -6.57 -34.30
CA VAL A 187 -1.11 -5.28 -33.79
C VAL A 187 -0.08 -4.81 -32.80
N GLU A 188 0.21 -3.52 -32.80
CA GLU A 188 1.09 -2.90 -31.82
C GLU A 188 0.32 -1.87 -31.02
N LEU A 189 0.50 -1.89 -29.71
CA LEU A 189 -0.19 -1.04 -28.75
C LEU A 189 0.82 -0.23 -27.96
N ASP A 190 0.42 1.00 -27.64
CA ASP A 190 1.19 1.91 -26.80
C ASP A 190 0.23 2.85 -26.04
N ASP A 191 0.73 3.49 -24.99
CA ASP A 191 0.05 4.54 -24.23
C ASP A 191 -1.40 4.18 -23.81
N MET A 192 -1.62 2.94 -23.36
CA MET A 192 -2.92 2.49 -22.87
C MET A 192 -3.28 3.19 -21.55
N LYS A 193 -4.46 3.80 -21.48
CA LYS A 193 -4.96 4.47 -20.28
C LYS A 193 -6.40 4.13 -20.01
N VAL A 194 -6.73 3.93 -18.73
CA VAL A 194 -8.11 3.98 -18.24
C VAL A 194 -8.23 5.15 -17.28
N ILE A 195 -9.15 6.06 -17.59
CA ILE A 195 -9.39 7.28 -16.82
C ILE A 195 -10.90 7.37 -16.50
N PRO A 196 -11.29 7.61 -15.24
CA PRO A 196 -12.69 7.88 -14.90
C PRO A 196 -13.13 9.24 -15.43
N THR A 197 -14.34 9.32 -15.96
CA THR A 197 -14.91 10.58 -16.45
C THR A 197 -15.02 11.60 -15.31
N GLY A 198 -14.58 12.84 -15.55
CA GLY A 198 -14.52 13.88 -14.52
C GLY A 198 -13.23 13.88 -13.70
N SER A 199 -12.28 12.97 -13.97
CA SER A 199 -10.93 13.03 -13.41
C SER A 199 -10.26 14.37 -13.75
N ASN A 200 -9.60 14.98 -12.77
CA ASN A 200 -8.67 16.09 -12.97
C ASN A 200 -7.30 15.62 -13.52
N ASN A 201 -7.13 14.30 -13.72
CA ASN A 201 -5.90 13.65 -14.14
C ASN A 201 -4.73 13.82 -13.16
N ASP A 202 -5.00 14.23 -11.93
CA ASP A 202 -3.97 14.38 -10.90
C ASP A 202 -3.54 13.01 -10.38
N SER A 203 -2.24 12.78 -10.37
CA SER A 203 -1.63 11.59 -9.79
C SER A 203 -0.18 11.88 -9.42
N PHE A 204 0.45 11.01 -8.65
CA PHE A 204 1.76 11.29 -8.08
C PHE A 204 2.72 10.11 -8.28
N MET A 205 4.01 10.39 -8.34
CA MET A 205 5.03 9.34 -8.46
C MET A 205 6.14 9.51 -7.42
N PRO A 206 6.69 8.39 -6.92
CA PRO A 206 7.91 8.42 -6.13
C PRO A 206 9.11 8.94 -6.93
N VAL A 207 9.97 9.73 -6.29
CA VAL A 207 11.22 10.22 -6.89
C VAL A 207 12.39 10.16 -5.93
N GLY A 208 13.55 9.77 -6.47
CA GLY A 208 14.80 9.69 -5.72
C GLY A 208 14.76 8.67 -4.57
N ALA A 209 13.93 7.63 -4.70
CA ALA A 209 13.80 6.59 -3.69
C ALA A 209 15.15 5.90 -3.46
N LYS A 210 15.54 5.76 -2.19
CA LYS A 210 16.81 5.14 -1.79
C LYS A 210 16.68 4.46 -0.44
N ILE A 211 17.47 3.39 -0.25
CA ILE A 211 17.71 2.83 1.07
C ILE A 211 18.59 3.81 1.84
N ALA A 212 18.01 4.52 2.79
CA ALA A 212 18.70 5.49 3.62
C ALA A 212 19.46 4.82 4.77
N SER A 213 18.96 3.69 5.27
CA SER A 213 19.61 2.89 6.31
C SER A 213 19.19 1.42 6.22
N THR A 214 20.07 0.51 6.63
CA THR A 214 19.81 -0.95 6.74
C THR A 214 19.35 -1.38 8.14
N SER A 215 19.07 -0.40 9.00
CA SER A 215 18.54 -0.57 10.35
C SER A 215 17.73 0.67 10.77
N ILE A 216 16.82 0.52 11.73
CA ILE A 216 16.21 1.67 12.42
C ILE A 216 17.02 1.97 13.69
N PRO A 217 17.43 3.22 13.95
CA PRO A 217 18.07 3.57 15.20
C PRO A 217 17.14 3.36 16.40
N SER A 218 17.70 2.90 17.52
CA SER A 218 16.97 2.73 18.77
C SER A 218 17.63 3.51 19.90
N ALA A 219 16.85 4.36 20.53
CA ALA A 219 17.18 5.10 21.75
C ALA A 219 16.43 4.57 22.98
N ALA A 220 15.78 3.42 22.84
CA ALA A 220 15.12 2.77 23.95
C ALA A 220 16.14 2.39 25.04
N LYS A 221 15.70 2.43 26.30
CA LYS A 221 16.53 2.01 27.43
C LYS A 221 16.92 0.54 27.34
N SER A 222 15.99 -0.30 26.87
CA SER A 222 16.26 -1.70 26.54
C SER A 222 16.89 -1.79 25.16
N GLU A 223 17.89 -2.65 25.03
CA GLU A 223 18.61 -2.90 23.78
C GLU A 223 17.70 -3.66 22.82
N VAL A 224 17.36 -3.06 21.68
CA VAL A 224 16.62 -3.72 20.60
C VAL A 224 17.61 -4.13 19.51
N LYS A 225 17.86 -5.44 19.38
CA LYS A 225 18.92 -5.97 18.50
C LYS A 225 18.41 -6.32 17.10
N SER A 226 17.22 -6.90 17.01
CA SER A 226 16.60 -7.31 15.75
C SER A 226 15.08 -7.38 15.89
N ALA A 227 14.38 -7.31 14.76
CA ALA A 227 12.97 -7.67 14.65
C ALA A 227 12.71 -8.24 13.24
N GLU A 228 11.88 -9.26 13.14
CA GLU A 228 11.51 -9.83 11.83
C GLU A 228 10.54 -8.92 11.09
N LYS A 229 9.57 -8.34 11.81
CA LYS A 229 8.56 -7.44 11.25
C LYS A 229 8.35 -6.21 12.13
N ALA A 230 8.13 -5.06 11.50
CA ALA A 230 7.67 -3.85 12.18
C ALA A 230 6.35 -3.38 11.57
N VAL A 231 5.40 -3.01 12.42
CA VAL A 231 4.16 -2.33 12.04
C VAL A 231 4.14 -0.99 12.74
N ILE A 232 4.20 0.10 11.98
CA ILE A 232 4.29 1.46 12.52
C ILE A 232 3.07 2.24 12.04
N ALA A 233 2.44 2.97 12.96
CA ALA A 233 1.30 3.80 12.64
C ALA A 233 1.67 4.88 11.62
N ALA A 234 0.74 5.22 10.72
CA ALA A 234 0.90 6.20 9.64
C ALA A 234 1.46 7.57 10.08
N ASN A 235 1.21 7.96 11.34
CA ASN A 235 1.70 9.20 11.94
C ASN A 235 3.12 9.07 12.56
N GLY A 236 3.73 7.90 12.49
CA GLY A 236 5.06 7.62 13.01
C GLY A 236 5.21 7.72 14.53
N THR A 237 4.12 7.63 15.31
CA THR A 237 4.19 7.83 16.78
C THR A 237 4.34 6.55 17.58
N MET A 238 3.86 5.43 17.05
CA MET A 238 3.97 4.12 17.71
C MET A 238 3.89 2.97 16.73
N GLY A 239 4.13 1.77 17.23
CA GLY A 239 3.97 0.54 16.48
C GLY A 239 4.16 -0.71 17.32
N MET A 240 4.41 -1.81 16.64
CA MET A 240 4.79 -3.09 17.22
C MET A 240 5.91 -3.73 16.42
N LEU A 241 6.86 -4.32 17.13
CA LEU A 241 7.86 -5.23 16.59
C LEU A 241 7.39 -6.67 16.83
N HIS A 242 7.51 -7.51 15.81
CA HIS A 242 7.22 -8.93 15.87
C HIS A 242 8.51 -9.74 15.74
N ASN A 243 8.61 -10.81 16.54
CA ASN A 243 9.80 -11.66 16.71
C ASN A 243 11.07 -10.81 16.92
N ALA A 244 11.07 -10.03 17.99
CA ALA A 244 12.14 -9.11 18.32
C ALA A 244 13.11 -9.70 19.34
N THR A 245 14.40 -9.36 19.24
CA THR A 245 15.36 -9.61 20.32
C THR A 245 15.52 -8.33 21.15
N ILE A 246 15.13 -8.38 22.42
CA ILE A 246 15.21 -7.26 23.38
C ILE A 246 16.04 -7.69 24.58
N ASP A 247 17.07 -6.92 24.93
CA ASP A 247 17.99 -7.21 26.05
C ASP A 247 18.57 -8.64 26.00
N GLY A 248 18.76 -9.17 24.78
CA GLY A 248 19.25 -10.52 24.53
C GLY A 248 18.20 -11.63 24.55
N GLU A 249 16.95 -11.31 24.86
CA GLU A 249 15.84 -12.28 24.90
C GLU A 249 14.93 -12.14 23.67
N MET A 250 14.50 -13.28 23.12
CA MET A 250 13.50 -13.30 22.05
C MET A 250 12.11 -13.08 22.64
N VAL A 251 11.39 -12.10 22.11
CA VAL A 251 10.00 -11.84 22.42
C VAL A 251 9.18 -11.87 21.13
N GLU A 252 7.99 -12.46 21.20
CA GLU A 252 7.11 -12.58 20.04
C GLU A 252 6.57 -11.22 19.60
N ASN A 253 6.15 -10.38 20.55
CA ASN A 253 5.62 -9.06 20.26
C ASN A 253 6.12 -8.04 21.28
N ALA A 254 6.45 -6.84 20.78
CA ALA A 254 6.84 -5.71 21.60
C ALA A 254 6.21 -4.41 21.10
N PHE A 255 5.55 -3.69 22.00
CA PHE A 255 5.05 -2.36 21.72
C PHE A 255 6.21 -1.37 21.65
N VAL A 256 6.19 -0.51 20.64
CA VAL A 256 7.19 0.56 20.48
C VAL A 256 6.53 1.93 20.41
N LYS A 257 7.17 2.91 21.04
CA LYS A 257 6.94 4.31 20.70
C LYS A 257 8.04 4.76 19.77
N THR A 258 7.67 5.50 18.75
CA THR A 258 8.59 6.03 17.76
C THR A 258 8.58 7.55 17.81
N GLY A 259 9.60 8.15 17.20
CA GLY A 259 9.66 9.59 17.01
C GLY A 259 10.78 9.90 16.03
N TYR A 260 11.12 11.18 15.91
CA TYR A 260 12.16 11.63 14.99
C TYR A 260 13.34 12.24 15.76
N ASN A 261 14.55 11.96 15.28
CA ASN A 261 15.77 12.58 15.78
C ASN A 261 16.03 13.96 15.14
N LYS A 262 17.10 14.63 15.57
CA LYS A 262 17.49 15.94 15.05
C LYS A 262 17.79 15.94 13.54
N SER A 263 18.18 14.80 12.98
CA SER A 263 18.38 14.65 11.53
C SER A 263 17.09 14.33 10.77
N GLY A 264 15.94 14.23 11.45
CA GLY A 264 14.65 13.91 10.86
C GLY A 264 14.45 12.42 10.56
N SER A 265 15.33 11.54 11.05
CA SER A 265 15.21 10.09 10.88
C SER A 265 14.30 9.50 11.96
N LEU A 266 13.48 8.52 11.58
CA LEU A 266 12.63 7.80 12.51
C LEU A 266 13.49 6.97 13.48
N VAL A 267 13.14 6.99 14.76
CA VAL A 267 13.85 6.31 15.85
C VAL A 267 12.85 5.63 16.78
N ILE A 268 13.21 4.44 17.27
CA ILE A 268 12.49 3.78 18.36
C ILE A 268 12.90 4.45 19.68
N SER A 269 11.95 5.14 20.31
CA SER A 269 12.19 5.92 21.53
C SER A 269 11.98 5.10 22.80
N SER A 270 11.07 4.13 22.75
CA SER A 270 10.88 3.16 23.83
C SER A 270 10.39 1.84 23.26
N VAL A 271 10.75 0.75 23.91
CA VAL A 271 10.23 -0.58 23.64
C VAL A 271 9.74 -1.21 24.93
N ASN A 272 8.68 -2.00 24.85
CA ASN A 272 8.22 -2.85 25.93
C ASN A 272 7.75 -4.19 25.35
N ALA A 273 8.27 -5.30 25.87
CA ALA A 273 7.73 -6.61 25.55
C ALA A 273 6.29 -6.70 26.08
N ILE A 274 5.40 -7.34 25.30
CA ILE A 274 4.00 -7.49 25.67
C ILE A 274 3.60 -8.96 25.61
N ASP A 275 2.69 -9.36 26.49
CA ASP A 275 2.19 -10.74 26.55
C ASP A 275 1.00 -10.93 25.60
N VAL A 276 1.27 -10.74 24.30
CA VAL A 276 0.32 -11.04 23.22
C VAL A 276 0.95 -12.12 22.36
N LYS A 277 0.45 -13.35 22.52
CA LYS A 277 0.95 -14.57 21.86
C LYS A 277 0.09 -14.96 20.67
N ASP A 278 0.67 -15.72 19.75
CA ASP A 278 0.03 -16.15 18.50
C ASP A 278 -0.60 -14.96 17.76
N PHE A 279 0.18 -13.88 17.60
CA PHE A 279 -0.32 -12.63 17.04
C PHE A 279 0.72 -12.02 16.11
N VAL A 280 0.37 -11.93 14.82
CA VAL A 280 1.21 -11.26 13.82
C VAL A 280 0.59 -9.90 13.48
N PRO A 281 1.22 -8.78 13.86
CA PRO A 281 0.66 -7.45 13.62
C PRO A 281 0.62 -7.11 12.12
N THR A 282 -0.37 -6.32 11.71
CA THR A 282 -0.56 -5.83 10.34
C THR A 282 -0.81 -4.33 10.26
N ALA A 283 -1.61 -3.77 11.18
CA ALA A 283 -1.90 -2.34 11.23
C ALA A 283 -1.70 -1.77 12.64
N ALA A 284 -1.34 -0.49 12.73
CA ALA A 284 -1.28 0.23 13.99
C ALA A 284 -1.82 1.67 13.84
N ILE A 285 -2.47 2.17 14.88
CA ILE A 285 -2.93 3.56 14.96
C ILE A 285 -3.05 4.00 16.41
N SER A 286 -2.80 5.28 16.70
CA SER A 286 -3.16 5.91 17.96
C SER A 286 -4.17 7.00 17.73
N VAL A 287 -5.33 6.89 18.38
CA VAL A 287 -6.39 7.89 18.26
C VAL A 287 -7.14 8.06 19.57
N ASN A 288 -7.49 9.30 19.92
CA ASN A 288 -8.18 9.64 21.16
C ASN A 288 -7.49 9.12 22.44
N GLY A 289 -6.15 9.05 22.43
CA GLY A 289 -5.36 8.55 23.56
C GLY A 289 -5.40 7.04 23.76
N ILE A 290 -5.89 6.28 22.77
CA ILE A 290 -5.90 4.82 22.77
C ILE A 290 -5.03 4.34 21.60
N ASN A 291 -4.15 3.38 21.86
CA ASN A 291 -3.35 2.69 20.86
C ASN A 291 -4.14 1.46 20.39
N TYR A 292 -4.25 1.27 19.09
CA TYR A 292 -4.89 0.11 18.47
C TYR A 292 -3.91 -0.57 17.55
N ILE A 293 -3.89 -1.91 17.58
CA ILE A 293 -3.09 -2.73 16.67
C ILE A 293 -3.99 -3.84 16.16
N GLN A 294 -4.02 -4.03 14.85
CA GLN A 294 -4.68 -5.16 14.23
C GLN A 294 -3.64 -6.21 13.84
N GLY A 295 -3.98 -7.49 14.00
CA GLY A 295 -3.14 -8.61 13.61
C GLY A 295 -3.94 -9.92 13.58
N TYR A 296 -3.37 -10.93 12.94
CA TYR A 296 -4.01 -12.24 12.79
C TYR A 296 -3.40 -13.27 13.75
N CYS A 297 -4.21 -14.27 14.11
CA CYS A 297 -3.88 -15.36 15.03
C CYS A 297 -4.14 -16.72 14.39
N GLY A 298 -3.43 -17.75 14.86
CA GLY A 298 -3.56 -19.11 14.36
C GLY A 298 -3.13 -19.23 12.90
N PHE A 299 -2.02 -18.57 12.56
CA PHE A 299 -1.50 -18.53 11.19
C PHE A 299 -0.93 -19.90 10.78
N VAL A 300 -1.33 -20.36 9.60
CA VAL A 300 -0.73 -21.50 8.91
C VAL A 300 -0.21 -20.99 7.57
N PRO A 301 1.12 -21.09 7.32
CA PRO A 301 1.68 -20.64 6.06
C PRO A 301 1.19 -21.48 4.88
N ALA A 302 1.18 -20.89 3.68
CA ALA A 302 0.92 -21.60 2.45
C ALA A 302 1.90 -22.77 2.25
N LYS A 303 1.43 -23.85 1.62
CA LYS A 303 2.27 -24.97 1.15
C LYS A 303 2.10 -25.11 -0.36
N PRO A 304 2.94 -24.41 -1.15
CA PRO A 304 2.83 -24.40 -2.61
C PRO A 304 2.88 -25.80 -3.23
N GLU A 305 3.69 -26.69 -2.66
CA GLU A 305 3.82 -28.08 -3.11
C GLU A 305 2.54 -28.93 -2.92
N ALA A 306 1.63 -28.46 -2.06
CA ALA A 306 0.36 -29.11 -1.76
C ALA A 306 -0.85 -28.30 -2.29
N GLU A 307 -0.61 -27.21 -3.02
CA GLU A 307 -1.66 -26.27 -3.46
C GLU A 307 -2.51 -25.72 -2.29
N GLU A 308 -1.92 -25.62 -1.10
CA GLU A 308 -2.58 -25.07 0.09
C GLU A 308 -2.22 -23.60 0.26
N GLU A 309 -3.23 -22.74 0.34
CA GLU A 309 -3.06 -21.31 0.63
C GLU A 309 -2.79 -21.05 2.12
N ALA A 310 -2.22 -19.88 2.42
CA ALA A 310 -2.06 -19.45 3.80
C ALA A 310 -3.43 -19.23 4.47
N THR A 311 -3.55 -19.57 5.74
CA THR A 311 -4.79 -19.39 6.52
C THR A 311 -4.52 -18.76 7.88
N ALA A 312 -5.54 -18.16 8.47
CA ALA A 312 -5.54 -17.72 9.86
C ALA A 312 -6.88 -18.08 10.50
N THR A 313 -6.90 -18.31 11.80
CA THR A 313 -8.16 -18.62 12.51
C THR A 313 -9.02 -17.37 12.71
N LYS A 314 -8.39 -16.22 12.98
CA LYS A 314 -9.06 -14.94 13.23
C LYS A 314 -8.11 -13.77 12.99
N SER A 315 -8.68 -12.58 12.79
CA SER A 315 -7.96 -11.31 12.89
C SER A 315 -8.57 -10.47 14.01
N VAL A 316 -7.75 -9.87 14.87
CA VAL A 316 -8.22 -9.15 16.05
C VAL A 316 -7.64 -7.75 16.08
N ILE A 317 -8.45 -6.80 16.57
CA ILE A 317 -7.95 -5.49 17.02
C ILE A 317 -7.73 -5.59 18.52
N ILE A 318 -6.50 -5.34 18.95
CA ILE A 318 -6.15 -5.14 20.35
C ILE A 318 -6.04 -3.64 20.64
N SER A 319 -6.39 -3.23 21.85
CA SER A 319 -6.27 -1.84 22.29
C SER A 319 -5.55 -1.70 23.62
N SER A 320 -4.88 -0.57 23.79
CA SER A 320 -4.18 -0.23 25.04
C SER A 320 -4.12 1.27 25.26
N LYS A 321 -4.32 1.71 26.51
CA LYS A 321 -4.13 3.12 26.90
C LYS A 321 -2.70 3.42 27.35
N ASP A 322 -2.01 2.44 27.92
CA ASP A 322 -0.68 2.60 28.51
C ASP A 322 0.45 1.98 27.66
N GLY A 323 0.10 1.17 26.67
CA GLY A 323 1.05 0.41 25.85
C GLY A 323 1.62 -0.82 26.56
N ALA A 324 1.08 -1.20 27.72
CA ALA A 324 1.55 -2.32 28.53
C ALA A 324 0.49 -3.42 28.66
N SER A 325 -0.76 -3.05 28.90
CA SER A 325 -1.89 -3.99 28.97
C SER A 325 -2.77 -3.87 27.73
N TRP A 326 -3.10 -5.01 27.11
CA TRP A 326 -3.79 -5.07 25.83
C TRP A 326 -5.03 -5.92 25.91
N ASP A 327 -6.16 -5.36 25.47
CA ASP A 327 -7.45 -6.06 25.41
C ASP A 327 -7.84 -6.28 23.95
N VAL A 328 -8.36 -7.47 23.63
CA VAL A 328 -9.03 -7.71 22.34
C VAL A 328 -10.36 -6.96 22.35
N VAL A 329 -10.51 -6.02 21.42
CA VAL A 329 -11.71 -5.17 21.32
C VAL A 329 -12.57 -5.49 20.10
N ALA A 330 -12.00 -6.05 19.04
CA ALA A 330 -12.76 -6.50 17.87
C ALA A 330 -12.14 -7.79 17.30
N THR A 331 -12.96 -8.59 16.60
CA THR A 331 -12.54 -9.83 15.96
C THR A 331 -13.22 -9.97 14.60
N PHE A 332 -12.42 -9.97 13.54
CA PHE A 332 -12.80 -10.31 12.17
C PHE A 332 -12.57 -11.80 11.90
N SER A 333 -13.19 -12.31 10.84
CA SER A 333 -12.87 -13.65 10.33
C SER A 333 -11.41 -13.71 9.88
N GLY A 334 -10.72 -14.83 10.14
CA GLY A 334 -9.36 -15.06 9.63
C GLY A 334 -9.32 -15.31 8.12
N GLU A 335 -10.46 -15.70 7.54
CA GLU A 335 -10.70 -15.85 6.11
C GLU A 335 -11.37 -14.60 5.50
N GLY A 336 -11.67 -13.59 6.33
CA GLY A 336 -12.39 -12.39 5.94
C GLY A 336 -11.57 -11.42 5.09
N LYS A 337 -12.27 -10.45 4.51
CA LYS A 337 -11.69 -9.40 3.65
C LYS A 337 -10.76 -8.44 4.41
N PHE A 338 -10.81 -8.45 5.74
CA PHE A 338 -10.01 -7.59 6.62
C PHE A 338 -9.09 -8.40 7.55
N ALA A 339 -8.64 -9.60 7.13
CA ALA A 339 -7.72 -10.42 7.92
C ALA A 339 -6.35 -9.71 8.14
N LYS A 340 -5.81 -9.10 7.10
CA LYS A 340 -4.71 -8.12 7.14
C LYS A 340 -5.31 -6.72 6.94
N ALA A 341 -4.70 -5.70 7.55
CA ALA A 341 -5.20 -4.34 7.41
C ALA A 341 -4.10 -3.27 7.38
N SER A 342 -4.49 -2.07 6.98
CA SER A 342 -3.80 -0.81 7.26
C SER A 342 -4.79 0.23 7.79
N PHE A 343 -4.36 1.02 8.77
CA PHE A 343 -5.17 2.10 9.34
C PHE A 343 -4.70 3.47 8.83
N CYS A 344 -5.64 4.29 8.35
CA CYS A 344 -5.38 5.66 7.96
C CYS A 344 -6.46 6.58 8.53
N GLN A 345 -6.07 7.59 9.31
CA GLN A 345 -7.02 8.58 9.81
C GLN A 345 -7.11 9.76 8.84
N LYS A 346 -8.33 10.10 8.44
CA LYS A 346 -8.63 11.31 7.67
C LYS A 346 -10.02 11.82 8.02
N ASP A 347 -10.15 13.13 8.15
CA ASP A 347 -11.39 13.81 8.53
C ASP A 347 -11.99 13.23 9.83
N SER A 348 -13.24 12.79 9.78
CA SER A 348 -13.97 12.24 10.95
C SER A 348 -13.85 10.73 11.09
N TYR A 349 -13.06 10.05 10.24
CA TYR A 349 -13.01 8.60 10.17
C TYR A 349 -11.59 8.06 10.35
N VAL A 350 -11.51 6.83 10.85
CA VAL A 350 -10.41 5.92 10.58
C VAL A 350 -10.84 5.00 9.45
N TYR A 351 -10.09 5.05 8.36
CA TYR A 351 -10.22 4.12 7.25
C TYR A 351 -9.41 2.86 7.57
N VAL A 352 -10.03 1.71 7.36
CA VAL A 352 -9.42 0.39 7.48
C VAL A 352 -9.33 -0.19 6.10
N PHE A 353 -8.12 -0.29 5.56
CA PHE A 353 -7.87 -0.91 4.26
C PHE A 353 -7.57 -2.38 4.48
N GLY A 354 -8.44 -3.27 3.99
CA GLY A 354 -8.44 -4.70 4.29
C GLY A 354 -7.90 -5.56 3.16
N GLN A 355 -7.23 -6.65 3.53
CA GLN A 355 -6.78 -7.72 2.65
C GLN A 355 -7.09 -9.10 3.27
N PRO A 356 -7.49 -10.10 2.47
CA PRO A 356 -7.52 -11.50 2.90
C PRO A 356 -6.12 -12.01 3.27
N ILE A 357 -6.06 -13.10 4.04
CA ILE A 357 -4.79 -13.65 4.55
C ILE A 357 -3.91 -14.26 3.46
N ALA A 358 -4.51 -14.90 2.46
CA ALA A 358 -3.80 -15.66 1.42
C ALA A 358 -2.76 -14.80 0.67
N ASP A 359 -1.58 -15.38 0.42
CA ASP A 359 -0.44 -14.70 -0.20
C ASP A 359 -0.63 -14.45 -1.72
N GLY A 360 -1.77 -14.84 -2.28
CA GLY A 360 -2.22 -14.50 -3.63
C GLY A 360 -3.44 -13.57 -3.69
N ALA A 361 -3.90 -13.01 -2.57
CA ALA A 361 -5.09 -12.16 -2.56
C ALA A 361 -4.90 -10.90 -3.42
N VAL A 362 -5.67 -10.80 -4.49
CA VAL A 362 -5.55 -9.75 -5.52
C VAL A 362 -6.42 -8.52 -5.28
N ASN A 363 -7.27 -8.55 -4.25
CA ASN A 363 -8.25 -7.49 -3.99
C ASN A 363 -7.96 -6.80 -2.66
N THR A 364 -8.05 -5.48 -2.68
CA THR A 364 -8.00 -4.64 -1.47
C THR A 364 -9.36 -4.02 -1.23
N TYR A 365 -9.79 -3.98 0.03
CA TYR A 365 -11.10 -3.46 0.45
C TYR A 365 -10.94 -2.24 1.34
N VAL A 366 -12.01 -1.48 1.54
CA VAL A 366 -12.02 -0.39 2.51
C VAL A 366 -13.29 -0.38 3.36
N ALA A 367 -13.09 -0.15 4.64
CA ALA A 367 -14.13 0.22 5.59
C ALA A 367 -13.76 1.56 6.24
N ARG A 368 -14.74 2.21 6.84
CA ARG A 368 -14.52 3.38 7.70
C ARG A 368 -15.29 3.23 9.00
N VAL A 369 -14.76 3.84 10.05
CA VAL A 369 -15.37 3.85 11.37
C VAL A 369 -15.00 5.13 12.09
N GLU A 370 -15.89 5.64 12.94
CA GLU A 370 -15.54 6.74 13.83
C GLU A 370 -14.38 6.34 14.75
N PRO A 371 -13.41 7.24 15.02
CA PRO A 371 -12.24 6.89 15.80
C PRO A 371 -12.51 6.28 17.18
N SER A 372 -13.57 6.72 17.87
CA SER A 372 -13.98 6.16 19.17
C SER A 372 -14.64 4.78 19.09
N LYS A 373 -14.86 4.26 17.88
CA LYS A 373 -15.64 3.06 17.60
C LYS A 373 -14.84 1.95 16.91
N LEU A 374 -13.50 2.07 16.84
CA LEU A 374 -12.61 1.03 16.31
C LEU A 374 -12.79 -0.35 16.96
N GLY A 375 -13.24 -0.41 18.22
CA GLY A 375 -13.54 -1.66 18.93
C GLY A 375 -14.98 -2.16 18.74
N ASP A 376 -15.77 -1.58 17.84
CA ASP A 376 -17.20 -1.89 17.68
C ASP A 376 -17.51 -2.15 16.21
N LEU A 377 -17.43 -3.42 15.78
CA LEU A 377 -17.68 -3.80 14.39
C LEU A 377 -19.09 -3.46 13.91
N SER A 378 -20.07 -3.27 14.80
CA SER A 378 -21.42 -2.83 14.41
C SER A 378 -21.48 -1.37 13.93
N ALA A 379 -20.44 -0.59 14.23
CA ALA A 379 -20.29 0.79 13.80
C ALA A 379 -19.54 0.95 12.48
N TYR A 380 -18.98 -0.13 11.93
CA TYR A 380 -18.21 -0.09 10.69
C TYR A 380 -19.15 0.09 9.49
N GLU A 381 -18.68 0.91 8.54
CA GLU A 381 -19.30 1.09 7.24
C GLU A 381 -18.33 0.59 6.17
N TYR A 382 -18.78 -0.36 5.36
CA TYR A 382 -17.99 -1.01 4.32
C TYR A 382 -18.37 -0.42 2.97
N TRP A 383 -17.38 -0.15 2.11
CA TRP A 383 -17.63 0.33 0.75
C TRP A 383 -18.21 -0.81 -0.10
N ASP A 384 -19.41 -0.66 -0.64
CA ASP A 384 -20.10 -1.71 -1.41
C ASP A 384 -19.96 -1.58 -2.94
N GLY A 385 -19.16 -0.60 -3.39
CA GLY A 385 -18.98 -0.27 -4.81
C GLY A 385 -19.79 0.94 -5.28
N GLY A 386 -20.72 1.44 -4.48
CA GLY A 386 -21.47 2.68 -4.74
C GLY A 386 -21.60 3.59 -3.50
N GLU A 387 -21.78 3.01 -2.32
CA GLU A 387 -21.86 3.75 -1.07
C GLU A 387 -21.21 3.01 0.12
N TYR A 388 -21.06 3.72 1.23
CA TYR A 388 -20.65 3.13 2.50
C TYR A 388 -21.88 2.60 3.24
N ALA A 389 -21.94 1.29 3.43
CA ALA A 389 -23.06 0.61 4.07
C ALA A 389 -22.64 -0.08 5.38
N LYS A 390 -23.50 -0.02 6.40
CA LYS A 390 -23.31 -0.79 7.63
C LYS A 390 -23.65 -2.26 7.40
N GLY A 391 -22.94 -3.15 8.08
CA GLY A 391 -23.26 -4.58 8.03
C GLY A 391 -22.03 -5.46 8.20
N SER A 392 -21.99 -6.53 7.43
CA SER A 392 -20.88 -7.49 7.42
C SER A 392 -19.78 -7.04 6.46
N GLU A 393 -18.53 -7.40 6.76
CA GLU A 393 -17.40 -7.22 5.83
C GLU A 393 -17.64 -7.87 4.46
N GLU A 394 -18.52 -8.87 4.37
CA GLU A 394 -18.85 -9.56 3.12
C GLU A 394 -19.40 -8.64 2.02
N ILE A 395 -20.01 -7.50 2.37
CA ILE A 395 -20.53 -6.56 1.36
C ILE A 395 -19.42 -5.72 0.71
N ALA A 396 -18.21 -5.72 1.28
CA ALA A 396 -17.15 -4.83 0.82
C ALA A 396 -16.72 -5.16 -0.62
N ALA A 397 -16.86 -4.20 -1.52
CA ALA A 397 -16.31 -4.25 -2.87
C ALA A 397 -14.83 -3.86 -2.87
N SER A 398 -14.06 -4.44 -3.79
CA SER A 398 -12.65 -4.14 -3.93
C SER A 398 -12.45 -2.73 -4.50
N ILE A 399 -11.47 -2.00 -3.98
CA ILE A 399 -11.11 -0.64 -4.40
C ILE A 399 -9.98 -0.62 -5.42
N PHE A 400 -9.16 -1.67 -5.49
CA PHE A 400 -8.22 -1.90 -6.58
C PHE A 400 -7.73 -3.34 -6.64
N TYR A 401 -7.30 -3.72 -7.84
CA TYR A 401 -6.77 -5.04 -8.17
C TYR A 401 -5.24 -5.00 -8.22
N GLY A 402 -4.61 -5.92 -7.48
CA GLY A 402 -3.17 -6.14 -7.42
C GLY A 402 -2.85 -7.06 -6.25
N PRO A 403 -1.96 -8.06 -6.41
CA PRO A 403 -1.61 -8.96 -5.34
C PRO A 403 -0.79 -8.20 -4.32
N THR A 404 -1.48 -7.79 -3.27
CA THR A 404 -0.99 -6.89 -2.25
C THR A 404 -0.67 -7.70 -1.02
N ASP A 405 0.57 -7.62 -0.56
CA ASP A 405 0.92 -8.18 0.74
C ASP A 405 1.44 -7.10 1.69
N CYS A 406 0.92 -7.16 2.93
CA CYS A 406 1.25 -6.28 4.03
C CYS A 406 1.27 -4.79 3.63
N MET A 407 0.17 -4.32 3.05
CA MET A 407 0.04 -2.93 2.60
C MET A 407 0.03 -1.94 3.76
N SER A 408 0.59 -0.76 3.51
CA SER A 408 0.50 0.41 4.38
C SER A 408 -0.05 1.61 3.62
N VAL A 409 -1.00 2.33 4.22
CA VAL A 409 -1.67 3.48 3.61
C VAL A 409 -1.54 4.72 4.49
N VAL A 410 -1.15 5.83 3.88
CA VAL A 410 -1.14 7.17 4.49
C VAL A 410 -1.99 8.14 3.68
N TYR A 411 -2.41 9.23 4.31
CA TYR A 411 -2.96 10.39 3.60
C TYR A 411 -1.92 11.51 3.60
N ASN A 412 -1.49 11.92 2.40
CA ASN A 412 -0.62 13.07 2.22
C ASN A 412 -1.48 14.32 2.05
N LYS A 413 -1.41 15.22 3.03
CA LYS A 413 -2.24 16.43 3.07
C LYS A 413 -1.88 17.43 1.97
N SER A 414 -0.60 17.58 1.66
CA SER A 414 -0.11 18.56 0.69
C SER A 414 -0.50 18.21 -0.75
N ASN A 415 -0.60 16.92 -1.04
CA ASN A 415 -1.00 16.38 -2.34
C ASN A 415 -2.49 15.98 -2.39
N TYR A 416 -3.22 16.12 -1.27
CA TYR A 416 -4.61 15.71 -1.11
C TYR A 416 -4.90 14.26 -1.52
N ALA A 417 -3.93 13.35 -1.35
CA ALA A 417 -4.01 11.99 -1.86
C ALA A 417 -3.77 10.94 -0.77
N PHE A 418 -4.54 9.87 -0.83
CA PHE A 418 -4.18 8.61 -0.20
C PHE A 418 -3.03 7.97 -0.98
N MET A 419 -2.10 7.36 -0.26
CA MET A 419 -0.91 6.72 -0.82
C MET A 419 -0.78 5.34 -0.20
N ALA A 420 -0.81 4.32 -1.05
CA ALA A 420 -0.64 2.92 -0.65
C ALA A 420 0.75 2.44 -1.08
N VAL A 421 1.46 1.79 -0.15
CA VAL A 421 2.75 1.15 -0.40
C VAL A 421 2.67 -0.30 0.03
N TYR A 422 3.15 -1.20 -0.81
CA TYR A 422 3.15 -2.64 -0.56
C TYR A 422 4.22 -3.34 -1.40
N ARG A 423 4.51 -4.60 -1.09
CA ARG A 423 5.29 -5.47 -1.98
C ARG A 423 4.33 -6.12 -2.97
N SER A 424 4.53 -5.86 -4.27
CA SER A 424 3.72 -6.48 -5.32
C SER A 424 4.17 -7.92 -5.52
N ASN A 425 3.26 -8.90 -5.39
CA ASN A 425 3.64 -10.30 -5.62
C ASN A 425 3.91 -10.61 -7.09
N THR A 426 3.46 -9.73 -8.00
CA THR A 426 3.74 -9.82 -9.43
C THR A 426 5.17 -9.41 -9.73
N THR A 427 5.60 -8.24 -9.24
CA THR A 427 6.93 -7.69 -9.58
C THR A 427 8.02 -8.11 -8.59
N GLY A 428 7.64 -8.53 -7.38
CA GLY A 428 8.54 -8.70 -6.26
C GLY A 428 9.15 -7.39 -5.76
N GLN A 429 8.69 -6.23 -6.25
CA GLN A 429 9.21 -4.92 -5.91
C GLN A 429 8.29 -4.22 -4.91
N LEU A 430 8.83 -3.20 -4.24
CA LEU A 430 8.01 -2.25 -3.51
C LEU A 430 7.36 -1.31 -4.53
N VAL A 431 6.04 -1.24 -4.47
CA VAL A 431 5.23 -0.42 -5.38
C VAL A 431 4.40 0.59 -4.60
N TYR A 432 3.92 1.56 -5.35
CA TYR A 432 3.14 2.69 -4.88
C TYR A 432 1.84 2.80 -5.70
N ARG A 433 0.75 3.24 -5.06
CA ARG A 433 -0.48 3.71 -5.71
C ARG A 433 -1.01 4.96 -5.01
N ASP A 434 -1.78 5.77 -5.74
CA ASP A 434 -2.48 6.92 -5.18
C ASP A 434 -3.96 7.00 -5.59
N ALA A 435 -4.74 7.69 -4.75
CA ALA A 435 -6.14 8.01 -4.99
C ALA A 435 -6.55 9.29 -4.24
N GLY A 436 -7.50 10.05 -4.80
CA GLY A 436 -8.05 11.24 -4.11
C GLY A 436 -8.98 10.92 -2.93
N LEU A 437 -9.59 9.73 -2.93
CA LEU A 437 -10.51 9.22 -1.90
C LEU A 437 -10.11 7.81 -1.48
N ALA A 438 -10.51 7.35 -0.30
CA ALA A 438 -10.14 6.03 0.21
C ALA A 438 -10.81 4.91 -0.61
N GLU A 439 -12.08 5.11 -0.91
CA GLU A 439 -12.90 4.38 -1.86
C GLU A 439 -12.69 4.85 -3.31
N GLY A 440 -11.74 5.75 -3.55
CA GLY A 440 -11.46 6.40 -4.84
C GLY A 440 -11.08 5.44 -5.96
N GLU A 441 -10.98 5.97 -7.17
CA GLU A 441 -10.25 5.31 -8.25
C GLU A 441 -8.77 5.38 -7.91
N TRP A 442 -8.16 4.22 -7.75
CA TRP A 442 -6.73 4.11 -7.48
C TRP A 442 -5.94 3.99 -8.78
N SER A 443 -4.76 4.61 -8.79
CA SER A 443 -3.81 4.47 -9.88
C SER A 443 -3.39 3.00 -10.05
N GLY A 444 -2.87 2.65 -11.22
CA GLY A 444 -2.06 1.45 -11.42
C GLY A 444 -0.81 1.46 -10.53
N GLU A 445 -0.12 0.33 -10.44
CA GLU A 445 1.13 0.27 -9.69
C GLU A 445 2.16 1.22 -10.30
N LYS A 446 2.93 1.89 -9.44
CA LYS A 446 4.11 2.67 -9.80
C LYS A 446 5.30 2.11 -9.05
N LEU A 447 6.44 1.99 -9.72
CA LEU A 447 7.65 1.50 -9.08
C LEU A 447 8.12 2.51 -8.03
N LEU A 448 8.31 2.04 -6.80
CA LEU A 448 8.80 2.86 -5.71
C LEU A 448 10.30 2.64 -5.49
N VAL A 449 10.69 1.39 -5.25
CA VAL A 449 12.09 0.98 -5.19
C VAL A 449 12.22 -0.28 -6.02
N ALA A 450 13.14 -0.26 -6.98
CA ALA A 450 13.67 -1.48 -7.55
C ALA A 450 14.40 -2.21 -6.43
N ASP A 451 13.70 -3.12 -5.75
CA ASP A 451 14.29 -3.97 -4.72
C ASP A 451 15.45 -4.73 -5.39
N PRO A 452 16.71 -4.55 -4.97
CA PRO A 452 17.77 -5.45 -5.40
C PRO A 452 17.30 -6.85 -5.02
N SER A 453 17.25 -7.77 -5.99
CA SER A 453 16.69 -9.11 -5.82
C SER A 453 17.25 -9.90 -4.61
N GLU A 454 18.35 -9.44 -4.03
CA GLU A 454 19.00 -9.96 -2.82
C GLU A 454 18.40 -9.50 -1.47
N LEU A 455 17.67 -8.36 -1.41
CA LEU A 455 17.17 -7.82 -0.14
C LEU A 455 15.79 -8.34 0.25
N LYS A 456 14.90 -8.56 -0.72
CA LYS A 456 13.55 -9.12 -0.49
C LYS A 456 12.77 -8.35 0.59
N LEU A 457 12.74 -7.02 0.45
CA LEU A 457 12.05 -6.12 1.37
C LEU A 457 10.52 -6.34 1.39
N TYR A 458 9.92 -6.56 2.56
CA TYR A 458 8.49 -6.86 2.72
C TYR A 458 7.87 -6.06 3.87
N ALA A 459 6.54 -6.14 3.99
CA ALA A 459 5.75 -5.44 5.01
C ALA A 459 6.08 -3.94 5.19
N PRO A 460 6.17 -3.16 4.09
CA PRO A 460 6.53 -1.76 4.20
C PRO A 460 5.50 -0.99 5.05
N GLN A 461 5.99 -0.16 5.96
CA GLN A 461 5.19 0.78 6.73
C GLN A 461 5.52 2.19 6.24
N VAL A 462 4.54 2.91 5.69
CA VAL A 462 4.73 4.28 5.23
C VAL A 462 4.33 5.26 6.33
N VAL A 463 5.18 6.27 6.55
CA VAL A 463 4.89 7.41 7.40
C VAL A 463 5.17 8.70 6.63
N VAL A 464 4.34 9.72 6.85
CA VAL A 464 4.57 11.06 6.30
C VAL A 464 5.26 11.89 7.38
N ASN A 465 6.47 12.34 7.13
CA ASN A 465 7.17 13.21 8.08
C ASN A 465 6.72 14.68 7.97
N GLU A 466 7.18 15.54 8.87
CA GLU A 466 6.80 16.96 8.90
C GLU A 466 7.22 17.77 7.66
N ALA A 467 8.10 17.21 6.82
CA ALA A 467 8.54 17.81 5.57
C ALA A 467 7.81 17.22 4.33
N ASP A 468 6.67 16.54 4.54
CA ASP A 468 5.89 15.84 3.52
C ASP A 468 6.66 14.77 2.73
N LYS A 469 7.77 14.28 3.27
CA LYS A 469 8.49 13.15 2.69
C LYS A 469 7.90 11.84 3.19
N LEU A 470 7.86 10.86 2.29
CA LEU A 470 7.54 9.50 2.66
C LEU A 470 8.79 8.82 3.21
N VAL A 471 8.69 8.37 4.46
CA VAL A 471 9.66 7.47 5.08
C VAL A 471 8.99 6.11 5.16
N LEU A 472 9.67 5.09 4.62
CA LEU A 472 9.19 3.72 4.63
C LEU A 472 10.10 2.88 5.52
N ILE A 473 9.48 1.97 6.24
CA ILE A 473 10.16 0.95 7.02
C ILE A 473 9.82 -0.37 6.40
N ALA A 474 10.81 -1.06 5.83
CA ALA A 474 10.59 -2.38 5.26
C ALA A 474 11.38 -3.44 6.01
N SER A 475 10.75 -4.57 6.26
CA SER A 475 11.38 -5.73 6.86
C SER A 475 12.13 -6.54 5.80
N LYS A 476 13.18 -7.26 6.18
CA LYS A 476 13.89 -8.19 5.28
C LYS A 476 13.36 -9.61 5.46
N LYS A 477 12.91 -10.22 4.36
CA LYS A 477 12.38 -11.61 4.34
C LYS A 477 13.49 -12.65 4.43
#